data_AF-A0A832FN71-F1
#
_entry.id   AF-A0A832FN71-F1
#
_cell.length_a   1.000
_cell.length_b   1.000
_cell.length_c   1.000
_cell.angle_alpha   90.00
_cell.angle_beta   90.00
_cell.angle_gamma   90.00
#
_symmetry.space_group_name_H-M   'P 1'
#
loop_
_entity.id
_entity.type
_entity.pdbx_description
1 polymer ?
#
loop_
_entity_poly.entity_id
_entity_poly.type
_entity_poly.pdbx_seq_one_letter_code
_entity_poly.pdbx_strand_id
1 'polypeptide(L)'
;MAVKIIFCPSCGDEVEIRDLYEGVEIKCESCGCVMIYQEGKLLLLDTNEEFNLEDLESYEEDDELEEEEEEEEEEELYYDEEY
;
A
#
# COMPACT_ATOMS: atom_id res chain seq x y z
N MET A 1 -22.39 8.70 -1.95
CA MET A 1 -21.41 8.30 -2.98
C MET A 1 -20.06 8.65 -2.40
N ALA A 2 -19.27 7.64 -2.03
CA ALA A 2 -17.93 7.83 -1.50
C ALA A 2 -16.98 7.77 -2.69
N VAL A 3 -16.28 8.87 -2.95
CA VAL A 3 -15.25 8.93 -3.98
C VAL A 3 -13.94 8.55 -3.29
N LYS A 4 -13.24 7.54 -3.80
CA LYS A 4 -11.90 7.14 -3.36
C LYS A 4 -10.88 7.55 -4.41
N ILE A 5 -9.69 7.94 -3.97
CA ILE A 5 -8.58 8.31 -4.84
C ILE A 5 -7.42 7.35 -4.53
N ILE A 6 -6.90 6.70 -5.57
CA ILE A 6 -5.77 5.79 -5.46
C ILE A 6 -4.67 6.21 -6.44
N PHE A 7 -3.43 5.82 -6.17
CA PHE A 7 -2.38 5.90 -7.16
C PHE A 7 -2.36 4.65 -8.04
N CYS A 8 -2.21 4.84 -9.34
CA CYS A 8 -2.07 3.73 -10.27
C CYS A 8 -0.72 3.04 -10.05
N PRO A 9 -0.66 1.74 -9.71
CA PRO A 9 0.61 1.05 -9.47
C PRO A 9 1.47 0.91 -10.74
N SER A 10 0.88 1.09 -11.94
CA SER A 10 1.61 0.98 -13.22
C SER A 10 2.28 2.28 -13.66
N CYS A 11 1.67 3.44 -13.43
CA CYS A 11 2.20 4.74 -13.90
C CYS A 11 2.40 5.79 -12.81
N GLY A 12 1.81 5.60 -11.62
CA GLY A 12 1.85 6.54 -10.50
C GLY A 12 0.86 7.70 -10.59
N ASP A 13 0.00 7.76 -11.61
CA ASP A 13 -1.06 8.78 -11.71
C ASP A 13 -2.23 8.51 -10.76
N GLU A 14 -2.92 9.57 -10.34
CA GLU A 14 -4.12 9.48 -9.49
C GLU A 14 -5.33 8.95 -10.29
N VAL A 15 -6.07 8.04 -9.68
CA VAL A 15 -7.28 7.44 -10.23
C VAL A 15 -8.45 7.68 -9.29
N GLU A 16 -9.45 8.42 -9.77
CA GLU A 16 -10.70 8.67 -9.05
C GLU A 16 -11.68 7.50 -9.23
N ILE A 17 -12.03 6.83 -8.14
CA ILE A 17 -13.00 5.73 -8.11
C ILE A 17 -14.28 6.21 -7.44
N ARG A 18 -15.35 6.33 -8.22
CA ARG A 18 -16.65 6.82 -7.73
C ARG A 18 -17.53 5.73 -7.10
N ASP A 19 -17.34 4.49 -7.53
CA ASP A 19 -18.13 3.33 -7.13
C ASP A 19 -17.18 2.16 -6.89
N LEU A 20 -16.69 2.02 -5.66
CA LEU A 20 -15.85 0.89 -5.25
C LEU A 20 -16.74 -0.23 -4.70
N TYR A 21 -16.79 -1.36 -5.39
CA TYR A 21 -17.47 -2.58 -4.97
C TYR A 21 -16.74 -3.82 -5.51
N GLU A 22 -16.95 -4.98 -4.90
CA GLU A 22 -16.27 -6.22 -5.28
C GLU A 22 -16.53 -6.60 -6.75
N GLY A 23 -15.45 -6.86 -7.49
CA GLY A 23 -15.47 -7.16 -8.91
C GLY A 23 -15.58 -5.95 -9.83
N VAL A 24 -15.47 -4.71 -9.32
CA VAL A 24 -15.46 -3.52 -10.18
C VAL A 24 -14.17 -3.44 -11.00
N GLU A 25 -14.31 -3.16 -12.29
CA GLU A 25 -13.20 -2.88 -13.20
C GLU A 25 -12.88 -1.38 -13.17
N ILE A 26 -11.66 -1.04 -12.75
CA ILE A 26 -11.14 0.32 -12.68
C ILE A 26 -10.12 0.47 -13.80
N LYS A 27 -10.32 1.46 -14.66
CA LYS A 27 -9.40 1.77 -15.75
C LYS A 27 -8.71 3.09 -15.49
N CYS A 28 -7.39 3.11 -15.51
CA CYS A 28 -6.63 4.36 -15.46
C CYS A 28 -6.74 5.08 -16.81
N GLU A 29 -7.06 6.38 -16.79
CA GLU A 29 -7.12 7.18 -18.01
C GLU A 29 -5.73 7.60 -18.52
N SER A 30 -4.69 7.58 -17.66
CA SER A 30 -3.30 7.90 -18.03
C SER A 30 -2.58 6.75 -18.72
N CYS A 31 -2.46 5.56 -18.09
CA CYS A 31 -1.84 4.39 -18.74
C CYS A 31 -2.79 3.54 -19.58
N GLY A 32 -4.11 3.60 -19.36
CA GLY A 32 -5.07 2.70 -19.99
C GLY A 32 -5.12 1.28 -19.41
N CYS A 33 -4.26 0.99 -18.43
CA CYS A 33 -4.21 -0.21 -17.62
C CYS A 33 -5.55 -0.48 -16.90
N VAL A 34 -5.93 -1.76 -16.77
CA VAL A 34 -7.21 -2.20 -16.17
C VAL A 34 -6.95 -2.99 -14.90
N MET A 35 -7.68 -2.65 -13.85
CA MET A 35 -7.57 -3.21 -12.51
C MET A 35 -8.93 -3.75 -12.06
N ILE A 36 -8.94 -4.81 -11.26
CA ILE A 36 -10.17 -5.34 -10.65
C ILE A 36 -10.05 -5.28 -9.14
N TYR A 37 -11.03 -4.71 -8.46
CA TYR A 37 -11.10 -4.74 -7.00
C TYR A 37 -11.68 -6.07 -6.50
N GLN A 38 -10.94 -6.83 -5.71
CA GLN A 38 -11.35 -8.10 -5.12
C GLN A 38 -10.80 -8.23 -3.71
N GLU A 39 -11.66 -8.51 -2.73
CA GLU A 39 -11.27 -8.79 -1.34
C GLU A 39 -10.30 -7.75 -0.71
N GLY A 40 -10.48 -6.45 -0.99
CA GLY A 40 -9.59 -5.39 -0.46
C GLY A 40 -8.33 -5.14 -1.28
N LYS A 41 -8.14 -5.88 -2.38
CA LYS A 41 -6.98 -5.79 -3.28
C LYS A 41 -7.38 -5.34 -4.67
N LEU A 42 -6.41 -4.82 -5.41
CA LEU A 42 -6.49 -4.46 -6.80
C LEU A 42 -5.61 -5.42 -7.62
N LEU A 43 -6.25 -6.20 -8.48
CA LEU A 43 -5.58 -7.07 -9.43
C LEU A 43 -5.36 -6.33 -10.75
N LEU A 44 -4.11 -6.16 -11.16
CA LEU A 44 -3.78 -5.67 -12.49
C LEU A 44 -3.97 -6.77 -13.53
N LEU A 45 -4.82 -6.54 -14.52
CA LEU A 45 -5.07 -7.52 -15.58
C LEU A 45 -3.92 -7.67 -16.57
N ASP A 46 -3.08 -6.64 -16.72
CA ASP A 46 -1.93 -6.66 -17.62
C ASP A 46 -0.79 -7.55 -17.11
N THR A 47 -0.49 -7.48 -15.81
CA THR A 47 0.65 -8.18 -15.19
C THR A 47 0.26 -9.32 -14.25
N ASN A 48 -1.03 -9.46 -13.93
CA ASN A 48 -1.55 -10.36 -12.90
C ASN A 48 -0.99 -10.08 -11.49
N GLU A 49 -0.51 -8.86 -11.24
CA GLU A 49 -0.02 -8.44 -9.93
C GLU A 49 -1.17 -7.95 -9.06
N GLU A 50 -1.10 -8.28 -7.76
CA GLU A 50 -2.08 -7.91 -6.75
C GLU A 50 -1.48 -6.84 -5.82
N PHE A 51 -2.24 -5.77 -5.59
CA PHE A 51 -1.84 -4.67 -4.72
C PHE A 51 -2.92 -4.46 -3.66
N ASN A 52 -2.57 -4.20 -2.40
CA ASN A 52 -3.60 -3.85 -1.43
C ASN A 52 -4.13 -2.45 -1.73
N LEU A 53 -5.43 -2.25 -1.57
CA LEU A 53 -6.04 -0.95 -1.79
C LEU A 53 -5.49 0.09 -0.80
N GLU A 54 -5.30 -0.31 0.46
CA GLU A 54 -4.83 0.56 1.55
C GLU A 54 -3.42 1.13 1.27
N ASP A 55 -2.53 0.35 0.66
CA ASP A 55 -1.19 0.81 0.24
C ASP A 55 -1.23 1.86 -0.88
N LEU A 56 -2.28 1.84 -1.71
CA LEU A 56 -2.43 2.71 -2.88
C LEU A 56 -3.32 3.91 -2.62
N GLU A 57 -4.05 3.92 -1.51
CA GLU A 57 -4.90 5.02 -1.13
C GLU A 57 -4.07 6.22 -0.69
N SER A 58 -4.41 7.39 -1.23
CA SER A 58 -3.69 8.63 -0.94
C SER A 58 -4.11 9.27 0.39
N TYR A 59 -4.52 8.49 1.40
CA TYR A 59 -5.07 9.07 2.63
C TYR A 59 -4.00 9.92 3.35
N GLU A 60 -4.35 11.20 3.57
CA GLU A 60 -3.72 12.04 4.58
C GLU A 60 -3.79 11.30 5.93
N GLU A 61 -2.63 10.83 6.40
CA GLU A 61 -2.22 10.64 7.80
C GLU A 61 -3.37 10.47 8.82
N ASP A 62 -3.65 9.22 9.22
CA ASP A 62 -4.18 8.93 10.56
C ASP A 62 -3.45 7.68 11.08
N ASP A 63 -2.25 7.93 11.60
CA ASP A 63 -1.72 7.42 12.88
C ASP A 63 -2.08 5.97 13.26
N GLU A 64 -1.30 4.99 12.80
CA GLU A 64 -1.01 3.73 13.53
C GLU A 64 0.19 3.03 12.86
N LEU A 65 1.37 3.64 12.98
CA LEU A 65 2.66 2.96 12.80
C LEU A 65 2.73 1.83 13.85
N GLU A 66 2.45 0.59 13.46
CA GLU A 66 2.89 -0.57 14.23
C GLU A 66 4.42 -0.57 14.22
N GLU A 67 5.02 -0.16 15.35
CA GLU A 67 6.44 -0.35 15.65
C GLU A 67 6.76 -1.85 15.60
N GLU A 68 7.25 -2.35 14.45
CA GLU A 68 7.86 -3.68 14.39
C GLU A 68 9.16 -3.66 15.21
N GLU A 69 9.08 -4.26 16.41
CA GLU A 69 10.20 -4.63 17.27
C GLU A 69 11.24 -5.47 16.51
N GLU A 70 12.42 -4.91 16.21
CA GLU A 70 13.62 -5.69 15.92
C GLU A 70 14.59 -5.61 17.13
N GLU A 71 14.40 -6.53 18.08
CA GLU A 71 15.41 -6.92 19.07
C GLU A 71 16.62 -7.54 18.33
N GLU A 72 17.73 -6.80 18.21
CA GLU A 72 19.06 -7.41 18.05
C GLU A 72 19.75 -7.53 19.42
N GLU A 73 19.62 -8.72 20.00
CA GLU A 73 20.37 -9.27 21.13
C GLU A 73 21.78 -9.72 20.68
N GLU A 74 22.81 -9.37 21.47
CA GLU A 74 24.14 -10.02 21.68
C GLU A 74 25.28 -8.97 21.69
N GLU A 75 26.28 -8.98 22.56
CA GLU A 75 26.60 -9.68 23.81
C GLU A 75 27.89 -9.00 24.34
N GLU A 76 28.00 -8.89 25.68
CA GLU A 76 29.19 -8.69 26.53
C GLU A 76 30.53 -8.16 25.97
N LEU A 77 31.11 -7.13 26.64
CA LEU A 77 32.47 -7.32 27.22
C LEU A 77 32.86 -6.31 28.33
N TYR A 78 32.92 -6.84 29.56
CA TYR A 78 33.93 -6.68 30.62
C TYR A 78 34.34 -5.30 31.15
N TYR A 79 34.05 -5.11 32.45
CA TYR A 79 34.59 -4.10 33.35
C TYR A 79 36.13 -4.18 33.42
N ASP A 80 36.84 -3.06 33.32
CA ASP A 80 38.21 -2.97 33.85
C ASP A 80 38.47 -1.57 34.44
N GLU A 81 39.32 -1.56 35.46
CA GLU A 81 39.47 -0.60 36.55
C GLU A 81 40.15 0.75 36.18
N GLU A 82 39.85 1.76 37.02
CA GLU A 82 40.79 2.77 37.55
C GLU A 82 41.45 3.81 36.62
N TYR A 83 41.05 5.09 36.78
CA TYR A 83 41.99 6.22 36.84
C TYR A 83 41.45 7.43 37.61
#